data_AF-A0A0E0CL53-F1
#
_entry.id   AF-A0A0E0CL53-F1
#
_cell.length_a   1.000
_cell.length_b   1.000
_cell.length_c   1.000
_cell.angle_alpha   90.00
_cell.angle_beta   90.00
_cell.angle_gamma   90.00
#
_symmetry.space_group_name_H-M   'P 1'
#
loop_
_entity.id
_entity.type
_entity.pdbx_description
1 polymer ?
#
loop_
_entity_poly.entity_id
_entity_poly.type
_entity_poly.pdbx_seq_one_letter_code
_entity_poly.pdbx_strand_id
1 'polypeptide(L)'
;MSSKRSRRRGDDDKHLYLVLDWDMGYVIHKLDVDEFTDSGAAMFHHLPEPAAIRIEAPVDRSFPAVAAVGSKIVIATHALLEDAPVFMYDTGTSSLAAGPRPTAPLMPGIMVPVDGRRLYALDPRSASKHYLQVMSPAPRDDNYPARDSYRLSGRAERWSWESVPSPSPPPFAAGRDPMFVTAYAVHPDGRTVFVSAHNRRAGGDERRRQGTYALDTARRRPSAAAWTPLGDWLLPFQGQGHYVDDLDAWVGLDEDGRLCSCDVASRRAATSAAALGSKITEETLLREDPKRHVGHPSGATLAYMGDGVFCLVECALRRGLDMADALCAEDGCVLHVTVFGLSYDKAGELRISPRRRGRTYLVSRFNHVVAPKVFWT
;
A
#
# COMPACT_ATOMS: atom_id res chain seq x y z
N MET A 1 43.43 -1.00 4.25
CA MET A 1 42.63 -0.63 3.06
C MET A 1 41.16 -0.86 3.40
N SER A 2 40.45 0.18 3.81
CA SER A 2 39.04 0.09 4.22
C SER A 2 38.16 0.53 3.04
N SER A 3 37.40 -0.42 2.50
CA SER A 3 36.45 -0.18 1.42
C SER A 3 35.26 0.61 1.96
N LYS A 4 35.24 1.92 1.70
CA LYS A 4 34.03 2.74 1.80
C LYS A 4 33.00 2.17 0.82
N ARG A 5 32.04 1.39 1.32
CA ARG A 5 30.78 1.10 0.62
C ARG A 5 30.13 2.44 0.32
N SER A 6 30.14 2.81 -0.96
CA SER A 6 29.37 3.91 -1.51
C SER A 6 27.90 3.70 -1.15
N ARG A 7 27.37 4.42 -0.15
CA ARG A 7 25.92 4.64 -0.02
C ARG A 7 25.43 5.13 -1.39
N ARG A 8 24.48 4.42 -1.98
CA ARG A 8 23.88 4.83 -3.25
C ARG A 8 23.18 6.17 -3.00
N ARG A 9 23.52 7.17 -3.80
CA ARG A 9 22.96 8.54 -3.85
C ARG A 9 21.43 8.65 -3.97
N GLY A 10 20.67 7.54 -3.91
CA GLY A 10 19.23 7.50 -4.13
C GLY A 10 18.39 7.29 -2.87
N ASP A 11 19.01 7.16 -1.70
CA ASP A 11 18.29 6.99 -0.43
C ASP A 11 18.33 8.24 0.47
N ASP A 12 19.19 9.21 0.15
CA ASP A 12 19.36 10.45 0.94
C ASP A 12 18.22 11.49 0.70
N ASP A 13 17.34 11.28 -0.29
CA ASP A 13 16.25 12.21 -0.65
C ASP A 13 14.83 11.66 -0.40
N LYS A 14 14.69 10.46 0.17
CA LYS A 14 13.37 9.90 0.46
C LYS A 14 12.84 10.44 1.78
N HIS A 15 11.53 10.60 1.84
CA HIS A 15 10.85 11.03 3.06
C HIS A 15 9.62 10.18 3.34
N LEU A 16 9.15 10.29 4.58
CA LEU A 16 7.92 9.63 5.00
C LEU A 16 6.73 10.52 4.65
N TYR A 17 5.82 10.02 3.82
CA TYR A 17 4.61 10.71 3.43
C TYR A 17 3.40 10.01 4.01
N LEU A 18 2.54 10.78 4.66
CA LEU A 18 1.32 10.33 5.29
C LEU A 18 0.13 10.92 4.53
N VAL A 19 -0.79 10.07 4.07
CA VAL A 19 -2.04 10.46 3.43
C VAL A 19 -3.19 10.22 4.39
N LEU A 20 -3.97 11.27 4.65
CA LEU A 20 -5.16 11.29 5.49
C LEU A 20 -6.34 11.92 4.72
N ASP A 21 -7.54 11.69 5.21
CA ASP A 21 -8.71 12.51 4.89
C ASP A 21 -8.71 13.83 5.68
N TRP A 22 -9.36 14.85 5.14
CA TRP A 22 -9.67 16.12 5.80
C TRP A 22 -11.10 16.56 5.44
N ASP A 23 -11.61 17.63 6.03
CA ASP A 23 -12.99 18.10 5.89
C ASP A 23 -13.43 18.33 4.44
N MET A 24 -12.49 18.64 3.54
CA MET A 24 -12.74 18.93 2.13
C MET A 24 -12.15 17.89 1.17
N GLY A 25 -11.55 16.78 1.62
CA GLY A 25 -10.96 15.79 0.71
C GLY A 25 -9.85 14.93 1.30
N TYR A 26 -8.67 14.96 0.67
CA TYR A 26 -7.46 14.28 1.12
C TYR A 26 -6.28 15.24 1.35
N VAL A 27 -5.42 14.93 2.29
CA VAL A 27 -4.21 15.69 2.61
C VAL A 27 -2.99 14.77 2.67
N ILE A 28 -1.86 15.26 2.17
CA ILE A 28 -0.56 14.59 2.27
C ILE A 28 0.35 15.43 3.18
N HIS A 29 0.85 14.83 4.25
CA HIS A 29 1.88 15.42 5.10
C HIS A 29 3.23 14.75 4.83
N LYS A 30 4.27 15.57 4.75
CA LYS A 30 5.67 15.13 4.77
C LYS A 30 6.13 15.12 6.23
N LEU A 31 6.56 13.97 6.74
CA LEU A 31 7.04 13.81 8.11
C LEU A 31 8.56 13.74 8.12
N ASP A 32 9.18 14.47 9.05
CA ASP A 32 10.60 14.37 9.33
C ASP A 32 10.85 13.29 10.40
N VAL A 33 11.41 12.16 9.95
CA VAL A 33 11.68 11.00 10.80
C VAL A 33 12.87 11.24 11.73
N ASP A 34 13.74 12.20 11.43
CA ASP A 34 14.92 12.50 12.25
C ASP A 34 14.56 13.29 13.51
N GLU A 35 13.40 13.93 13.54
CA GLU A 35 12.87 14.54 14.76
C GLU A 35 12.12 13.55 15.68
N PHE A 36 12.02 12.28 15.30
CA PHE A 36 11.35 11.27 16.13
C PHE A 36 12.22 10.93 17.34
N THR A 37 11.60 10.90 18.51
CA THR A 37 12.27 10.59 19.77
C THR A 37 11.99 9.15 20.19
N ASP A 38 12.76 8.64 21.15
CA ASP A 38 12.49 7.34 21.75
C ASP A 38 11.05 7.34 22.33
N SER A 39 10.30 6.28 22.06
CA SER A 39 8.83 6.15 22.20
C SER A 39 8.26 6.30 23.63
N GLY A 40 8.99 6.89 24.58
CA GLY A 40 8.66 6.98 26.01
C GLY A 40 8.03 8.29 26.49
N ALA A 41 8.07 9.39 25.70
CA ALA A 41 7.48 10.68 26.12
C ALA A 41 6.08 10.88 25.52
N ALA A 42 5.06 10.93 26.38
CA ALA A 42 3.65 11.13 26.01
C ALA A 42 3.35 12.61 25.69
N MET A 43 4.03 13.17 24.69
CA MET A 43 3.68 14.48 24.14
C MET A 43 2.86 14.28 22.87
N PHE A 44 1.71 14.96 22.83
CA PHE A 44 0.92 15.07 21.61
C PHE A 44 1.47 16.22 20.77
N HIS A 45 1.74 15.93 19.50
CA HIS A 45 2.14 16.92 18.51
C HIS A 45 0.98 17.20 17.55
N HIS A 46 1.04 18.30 16.83
CA HIS A 46 0.22 18.49 15.63
C HIS A 46 1.02 18.08 14.40
N LEU A 47 0.32 17.70 13.34
CA LEU A 47 0.97 17.39 12.07
C LEU A 47 1.67 18.65 11.52
N PRO A 48 2.77 18.50 10.76
CA PRO A 48 3.49 19.64 10.21
C PRO A 48 2.60 20.48 9.29
N GLU A 49 2.64 21.81 9.50
CA GLU A 49 2.01 22.81 8.63
C GLU A 49 3.08 23.69 7.96
N PRO A 50 2.91 24.06 6.67
CA PRO A 50 1.81 23.63 5.81
C PRO A 50 1.92 22.15 5.41
N ALA A 51 0.78 21.49 5.21
CA ALA A 51 0.74 20.18 4.56
C ALA A 51 1.46 20.21 3.19
N ALA A 52 2.00 19.07 2.75
CA ALA A 52 2.69 18.99 1.47
C ALA A 52 1.73 19.25 0.29
N ILE A 53 0.50 18.73 0.39
CA ILE A 53 -0.60 19.11 -0.48
C ILE A 53 -1.96 18.81 0.15
N ARG A 54 -2.96 19.63 -0.15
CA ARG A 54 -4.39 19.37 0.09
C ARG A 54 -5.09 19.21 -1.24
N ILE A 55 -5.88 18.15 -1.35
CA ILE A 55 -6.66 17.79 -2.52
C ILE A 55 -8.12 17.89 -2.12
N GLU A 56 -8.85 18.77 -2.78
CA GLU A 56 -10.29 18.87 -2.61
C GLU A 56 -10.97 17.70 -3.35
N ALA A 57 -11.82 16.99 -2.64
CA ALA A 57 -12.61 15.88 -3.17
C ALA A 57 -13.87 15.72 -2.31
N PRO A 58 -15.05 15.50 -2.91
CA PRO A 58 -16.24 15.15 -2.16
C PRO A 58 -15.97 13.88 -1.33
N VAL A 59 -15.99 13.99 0.00
CA VAL A 59 -15.67 12.89 0.94
C VAL A 59 -16.92 12.07 1.28
N ASP A 60 -18.06 12.32 0.63
CA ASP A 60 -19.32 11.63 0.92
C ASP A 60 -19.21 10.13 0.62
N ARG A 61 -18.80 9.36 1.65
CA ARG A 61 -18.62 7.90 1.61
C ARG A 61 -17.59 7.42 0.57
N SER A 62 -16.58 8.25 0.29
CA SER A 62 -15.55 8.00 -0.71
C SER A 62 -14.47 7.03 -0.20
N PHE A 63 -14.19 5.98 -0.99
CA PHE A 63 -13.05 5.08 -0.80
C PHE A 63 -11.94 5.50 -1.78
N PRO A 64 -10.91 6.24 -1.37
CA PRO A 64 -9.84 6.58 -2.28
C PRO A 64 -9.02 5.33 -2.60
N ALA A 65 -8.53 5.25 -3.83
CA ALA A 65 -7.47 4.30 -4.17
C ALA A 65 -6.14 5.06 -4.13
N VAL A 66 -5.25 4.67 -3.21
CA VAL A 66 -3.97 5.35 -3.00
C VAL A 66 -2.84 4.33 -3.05
N ALA A 67 -1.83 4.62 -3.85
CA ALA A 67 -0.60 3.83 -3.93
C ALA A 67 0.59 4.71 -4.33
N ALA A 68 1.80 4.24 -4.04
CA ALA A 68 3.04 4.88 -4.47
C ALA A 68 3.75 4.03 -5.53
N VAL A 69 4.24 4.66 -6.60
CA VAL A 69 5.05 4.04 -7.66
C VAL A 69 6.25 4.94 -7.98
N GLY A 70 7.47 4.47 -7.70
CA GLY A 70 8.65 5.33 -7.77
C GLY A 70 8.50 6.51 -6.80
N SER A 71 8.69 7.74 -7.29
CA SER A 71 8.48 8.98 -6.53
C SER A 71 7.02 9.50 -6.53
N LYS A 72 6.08 8.77 -7.15
CA LYS A 72 4.72 9.26 -7.37
C LYS A 72 3.76 8.64 -6.37
N ILE A 73 3.10 9.47 -5.56
CA ILE A 73 1.90 9.08 -4.82
C ILE A 73 0.70 9.35 -5.72
N VAL A 74 -0.05 8.30 -6.04
CA VAL A 74 -1.20 8.34 -6.93
C VAL A 74 -2.46 8.21 -6.09
N ILE A 75 -3.40 9.15 -6.26
CA ILE A 75 -4.66 9.21 -5.53
C ILE A 75 -5.79 9.29 -6.56
N ALA A 76 -6.57 8.21 -6.68
CA ALA A 76 -7.90 8.29 -7.27
C ALA A 76 -8.87 8.68 -6.15
N THR A 77 -9.49 9.87 -6.27
CA THR A 77 -10.26 10.46 -5.18
C THR A 77 -11.52 9.67 -4.81
N HIS A 78 -12.02 8.85 -5.73
CA HIS A 78 -13.13 7.93 -5.46
C HIS A 78 -13.01 6.69 -6.32
N ALA A 79 -12.67 5.54 -5.72
CA ALA A 79 -12.44 4.31 -6.47
C ALA A 79 -13.70 3.85 -7.25
N LEU A 80 -14.89 4.01 -6.68
CA LEU A 80 -16.13 3.55 -7.32
C LEU A 80 -16.69 4.47 -8.43
N LEU A 81 -16.12 5.67 -8.64
CA LEU A 81 -16.66 6.63 -9.61
C LEU A 81 -15.74 6.72 -10.82
N GLU A 82 -16.26 6.45 -12.00
CA GLU A 82 -15.48 6.43 -13.25
C GLU A 82 -14.86 7.79 -13.58
N ASP A 83 -15.60 8.86 -13.28
CA ASP A 83 -15.20 10.25 -13.56
C ASP A 83 -14.36 10.88 -12.44
N ALA A 84 -14.04 10.10 -11.39
CA ALA A 84 -13.24 10.60 -10.28
C ALA A 84 -11.87 11.10 -10.77
N PRO A 85 -11.47 12.33 -10.39
CA PRO A 85 -10.14 12.82 -10.67
C PRO A 85 -9.06 11.89 -10.10
N VAL A 86 -8.01 11.67 -10.88
CA VAL A 86 -6.78 11.03 -10.43
C VAL A 86 -5.72 12.10 -10.31
N PHE A 87 -5.02 12.13 -9.20
CA PHE A 87 -3.91 13.04 -8.96
C PHE A 87 -2.62 12.26 -8.72
N MET A 88 -1.51 12.84 -9.18
CA MET A 88 -0.18 12.28 -9.01
C MET A 88 0.70 13.34 -8.35
N TYR A 89 1.03 13.13 -7.08
CA TYR A 89 1.96 13.97 -6.34
C TYR A 89 3.37 13.36 -6.46
N ASP A 90 4.31 14.13 -6.99
CA ASP A 90 5.72 13.75 -7.10
C ASP A 90 6.51 14.23 -5.89
N THR A 91 6.97 13.30 -5.07
CA THR A 91 7.68 13.57 -3.82
C THR A 91 9.07 14.16 -4.07
N GLY A 92 9.71 13.84 -5.20
CA GLY A 92 11.05 14.33 -5.54
C GLY A 92 11.05 15.77 -6.05
N THR A 93 9.96 16.24 -6.62
CA THR A 93 9.84 17.61 -7.17
C THR A 93 8.81 18.47 -6.43
N SER A 94 8.08 17.88 -5.46
CA SER A 94 6.93 18.49 -4.79
C SER A 94 5.86 19.01 -5.76
N SER A 95 5.72 18.40 -6.95
CA SER A 95 4.76 18.84 -7.97
C SER A 95 3.52 17.95 -8.00
N LEU A 96 2.35 18.57 -8.17
CA LEU A 96 1.10 17.86 -8.45
C LEU A 96 0.81 17.85 -9.95
N ALA A 97 0.43 16.71 -10.49
CA ALA A 97 -0.12 16.57 -11.83
C ALA A 97 -1.50 15.91 -11.80
N ALA A 98 -2.33 16.25 -12.78
CA ALA A 98 -3.51 15.43 -13.10
C ALA A 98 -3.02 14.09 -13.68
N GLY A 99 -3.44 12.99 -13.08
CA GLY A 99 -3.16 11.64 -13.55
C GLY A 99 -4.10 11.24 -14.70
N PRO A 100 -3.69 10.27 -15.53
CA PRO A 100 -4.59 9.69 -16.52
C PRO A 100 -5.76 8.98 -15.81
N ARG A 101 -6.94 9.05 -16.40
CA ARG A 101 -8.09 8.28 -15.92
C ARG A 101 -7.97 6.82 -16.36
N PRO A 102 -8.34 5.86 -15.50
CA PRO A 102 -8.46 4.46 -15.88
C PRO A 102 -9.38 4.29 -17.10
N THR A 103 -9.07 3.33 -17.96
CA THR A 103 -9.88 3.02 -19.16
C THR A 103 -11.18 2.28 -18.85
N ALA A 104 -11.31 1.77 -17.64
CA ALA A 104 -12.51 1.15 -17.10
C ALA A 104 -12.56 1.39 -15.58
N PRO A 105 -13.73 1.27 -14.94
CA PRO A 105 -13.92 1.62 -13.53
C PRO A 105 -12.97 0.83 -12.64
N LEU A 106 -12.28 1.54 -11.74
CA LEU A 106 -11.46 0.89 -10.71
C LEU A 106 -12.30 0.72 -9.44
N MET A 107 -13.35 -0.10 -9.51
CA MET A 107 -14.04 -0.62 -8.30
C MET A 107 -12.99 -0.93 -7.22
N PRO A 108 -13.24 -0.68 -5.92
CA PRO A 108 -12.24 -0.63 -4.85
C PRO A 108 -11.27 -1.79 -5.00
N GLY A 109 -10.17 -1.44 -5.64
CA GLY A 109 -9.33 -2.35 -6.38
C GLY A 109 -7.94 -2.25 -5.83
N ILE A 110 -7.13 -3.23 -6.17
CA ILE A 110 -5.79 -3.30 -5.63
C ILE A 110 -4.86 -2.63 -6.61
N MET A 111 -4.19 -1.59 -6.14
CA MET A 111 -3.11 -0.94 -6.86
C MET A 111 -1.78 -1.52 -6.39
N VAL A 112 -1.12 -2.28 -7.25
CA VAL A 112 0.14 -2.98 -6.95
C VAL A 112 1.28 -2.29 -7.69
N PRO A 113 2.20 -1.60 -6.99
CA PRO A 113 3.39 -1.07 -7.61
C PRO A 113 4.36 -2.22 -7.94
N VAL A 114 4.77 -2.29 -9.19
CA VAL A 114 5.71 -3.27 -9.73
C VAL A 114 6.88 -2.48 -10.31
N ASP A 115 8.10 -2.97 -10.12
CA ASP A 115 9.38 -2.42 -10.63
C ASP A 115 9.66 -0.92 -10.40
N GLY A 116 8.86 -0.24 -9.59
CA GLY A 116 8.98 1.20 -9.32
C GLY A 116 8.54 2.09 -10.49
N ARG A 117 8.02 1.54 -11.59
CA ARG A 117 7.52 2.33 -12.74
C ARG A 117 6.13 1.93 -13.21
N ARG A 118 5.66 0.74 -12.85
CA ARG A 118 4.33 0.25 -13.26
C ARG A 118 3.42 0.13 -12.05
N LEU A 119 2.20 0.63 -12.18
CA LEU A 119 1.16 0.48 -11.18
C LEU A 119 0.03 -0.35 -11.78
N TYR A 120 -0.09 -1.60 -11.33
CA TYR A 120 -1.15 -2.49 -11.79
C TYR A 120 -2.40 -2.25 -10.95
N ALA A 121 -3.51 -1.89 -11.57
CA ALA A 121 -4.80 -1.84 -10.92
C ALA A 121 -5.62 -3.08 -11.28
N LEU A 122 -6.00 -3.82 -10.26
CA LEU A 122 -6.82 -5.02 -10.34
C LEU A 122 -8.21 -4.71 -9.79
N ASP A 123 -9.24 -4.89 -10.62
CA ASP A 123 -10.64 -4.94 -10.17
C ASP A 123 -11.01 -6.40 -9.86
N PRO A 124 -11.07 -6.80 -8.57
CA PRO A 124 -11.41 -8.16 -8.18
C PRO A 124 -12.90 -8.49 -8.36
N ARG A 125 -13.75 -7.52 -8.71
CA ARG A 125 -15.19 -7.71 -8.93
C ARG A 125 -15.55 -7.79 -10.41
N SER A 126 -14.65 -7.39 -11.30
CA SER A 126 -14.90 -7.44 -12.73
C SER A 126 -14.88 -8.87 -13.26
N ALA A 127 -16.01 -9.31 -13.80
CA ALA A 127 -16.11 -10.54 -14.60
C ALA A 127 -15.69 -10.32 -16.07
N SER A 128 -15.26 -9.11 -16.44
CA SER A 128 -14.82 -8.77 -17.80
C SER A 128 -13.38 -9.21 -18.05
N LYS A 129 -12.91 -9.16 -19.31
CA LYS A 129 -11.49 -9.35 -19.65
C LYS A 129 -10.62 -8.12 -19.36
N HIS A 130 -11.23 -6.99 -18.95
CA HIS A 130 -10.59 -5.70 -18.68
C HIS A 130 -10.38 -5.44 -17.18
N TYR A 131 -10.41 -6.50 -16.36
CA TYR A 131 -10.25 -6.43 -14.91
C TYR A 131 -8.85 -5.97 -14.45
N LEU A 132 -7.85 -6.01 -15.34
CA LEU A 132 -6.48 -5.65 -15.06
C LEU A 132 -6.04 -4.51 -15.98
N GLN A 133 -5.63 -3.40 -15.37
CA GLN A 133 -5.07 -2.26 -16.07
C GLN A 133 -3.68 -1.96 -15.50
N VAL A 134 -2.83 -1.38 -16.32
CA VAL A 134 -1.50 -0.92 -15.91
C VAL A 134 -1.36 0.56 -16.21
N MET A 135 -0.93 1.32 -15.21
CA MET A 135 -0.48 2.69 -15.37
C MET A 135 1.04 2.71 -15.48
N SER A 136 1.56 3.37 -16.51
CA SER A 136 3.00 3.50 -16.71
C SER A 136 3.36 4.78 -17.49
N PRO A 137 4.64 5.21 -17.49
CA PRO A 137 5.08 6.31 -18.34
C PRO A 137 4.81 5.99 -19.81
N ALA A 138 4.07 6.86 -20.48
CA ALA A 138 3.79 6.79 -21.89
C ALA A 138 5.08 7.08 -22.70
N PRO A 139 5.30 6.39 -23.83
CA PRO A 139 6.38 6.73 -24.75
C PRO A 139 6.30 8.21 -25.15
N ARG A 140 7.45 8.88 -25.24
CA ARG A 140 7.50 10.19 -25.90
C ARG A 140 7.32 9.97 -27.39
N ASP A 141 6.60 10.88 -28.05
CA ASP A 141 6.51 10.87 -29.50
C ASP A 141 7.85 11.37 -30.06
N ASP A 142 8.70 10.44 -30.49
CA ASP A 142 10.04 10.74 -31.04
C ASP A 142 9.96 11.56 -32.34
N ASN A 143 8.77 11.71 -32.94
CA ASN A 143 8.55 12.49 -34.16
C ASN A 143 8.38 14.00 -33.92
N TYR A 144 8.35 14.49 -32.68
CA TYR A 144 8.30 15.93 -32.44
C TYR A 144 9.68 16.56 -32.65
N PRO A 145 9.85 17.52 -33.59
CA PRO A 145 11.16 18.09 -33.87
C PRO A 145 11.70 18.80 -32.62
N ALA A 146 12.86 18.35 -32.13
CA ALA A 146 13.53 18.81 -30.91
C ALA A 146 13.86 20.32 -30.87
N ARG A 147 13.62 21.07 -31.97
CA ARG A 147 13.80 22.53 -32.04
C ARG A 147 12.65 23.31 -31.40
N ASP A 148 11.45 22.73 -31.29
CA ASP A 148 10.26 23.42 -30.76
C ASP A 148 9.77 22.89 -29.40
N SER A 149 10.43 21.87 -28.85
CA SER A 149 10.15 21.46 -27.47
C SER A 149 10.70 22.53 -26.53
N TYR A 150 9.82 23.27 -25.85
CA TYR A 150 10.20 24.09 -24.69
C TYR A 150 11.02 23.20 -23.75
N ARG A 151 12.34 23.40 -23.70
CA ARG A 151 13.33 22.50 -23.05
C ARG A 151 13.05 22.23 -21.57
N LEU A 152 12.13 22.97 -20.96
CA LEU A 152 11.68 22.86 -19.57
C LEU A 152 10.44 21.97 -19.40
N SER A 153 9.51 21.95 -20.38
CA SER A 153 8.26 21.16 -20.30
C SER A 153 8.45 19.66 -20.56
N GLY A 154 9.62 19.25 -21.07
CA GLY A 154 9.92 17.85 -21.39
C GLY A 154 10.31 16.98 -20.20
N ARG A 155 10.50 17.55 -19.00
CA ARG A 155 10.89 16.77 -17.80
C ARG A 155 9.72 16.03 -17.15
N ALA A 156 8.50 16.53 -17.28
CA ALA A 156 7.31 15.85 -16.78
C ALA A 156 7.01 14.64 -17.67
N GLU A 157 6.96 13.45 -17.05
CA GLU A 157 6.57 12.23 -17.76
C GLU A 157 5.06 12.24 -17.98
N ARG A 158 4.63 11.91 -19.20
CA ARG A 158 3.21 11.61 -19.47
C ARG A 158 2.93 10.20 -18.98
N TRP A 159 1.85 9.99 -18.25
CA TRP A 159 1.41 8.67 -17.81
C TRP A 159 0.13 8.28 -18.56
N SER A 160 -0.06 6.97 -18.77
CA SER A 160 -1.28 6.44 -19.39
C SER A 160 -1.69 5.11 -18.74
N TRP A 161 -2.99 4.83 -18.79
CA TRP A 161 -3.54 3.53 -18.49
C TRP A 161 -3.65 2.68 -19.75
N GLU A 162 -3.34 1.40 -19.63
CA GLU A 162 -3.53 0.40 -20.67
C GLU A 162 -4.23 -0.81 -20.08
N SER A 163 -5.25 -1.33 -20.77
CA SER A 163 -5.85 -2.62 -20.45
C SER A 163 -4.83 -3.72 -20.73
N VAL A 164 -4.62 -4.61 -19.75
CA VAL A 164 -3.74 -5.77 -19.91
C VAL A 164 -4.57 -6.93 -20.45
N PRO A 165 -4.25 -7.48 -21.65
CA PRO A 165 -4.98 -8.61 -22.19
C PRO A 165 -4.91 -9.81 -21.23
N SER A 166 -6.07 -10.31 -20.83
CA SER A 166 -6.19 -11.51 -19.99
C SER A 166 -7.06 -12.56 -20.67
N PRO A 167 -6.68 -13.86 -20.60
CA PRO A 167 -7.43 -14.91 -21.30
C PRO A 167 -8.74 -15.24 -20.57
N SER A 168 -8.80 -15.00 -19.26
CA SER A 168 -9.94 -15.30 -18.39
C SER A 168 -10.00 -14.33 -17.22
N PRO A 169 -11.19 -14.04 -16.67
CA PRO A 169 -11.33 -13.30 -15.42
C PRO A 169 -10.48 -13.90 -14.29
N PRO A 170 -10.16 -13.13 -13.22
CA PRO A 170 -9.45 -13.66 -12.08
C PRO A 170 -10.21 -14.83 -11.46
N PRO A 171 -9.54 -15.90 -11.04
CA PRO A 171 -10.19 -17.07 -10.44
C PRO A 171 -10.95 -16.73 -9.16
N PHE A 172 -10.55 -15.67 -8.46
CA PHE A 172 -11.20 -15.14 -7.25
C PHE A 172 -12.38 -14.18 -7.54
N ALA A 173 -12.54 -13.74 -8.78
CA ALA A 173 -13.69 -12.94 -9.25
C ALA A 173 -14.77 -13.79 -9.94
N ALA A 174 -14.49 -15.07 -10.19
CA ALA A 174 -15.36 -15.96 -10.93
C ALA A 174 -16.42 -16.62 -10.02
N GLY A 175 -17.70 -16.52 -10.39
CA GLY A 175 -18.79 -17.30 -9.77
C GLY A 175 -19.88 -16.45 -9.09
N ARG A 176 -20.82 -17.14 -8.39
CA ARG A 176 -21.93 -16.51 -7.65
C ARG A 176 -21.52 -15.87 -6.32
N ASP A 177 -20.34 -16.22 -5.80
CA ASP A 177 -19.82 -15.73 -4.52
C ASP A 177 -18.37 -15.21 -4.69
N PRO A 178 -18.18 -13.91 -4.97
CA PRO A 178 -16.88 -13.33 -5.22
C PRO A 178 -16.01 -13.32 -3.96
N MET A 179 -14.72 -13.64 -4.13
CA MET A 179 -13.76 -13.65 -3.03
C MET A 179 -13.23 -12.23 -2.80
N PHE A 180 -13.05 -11.86 -1.54
CA PHE A 180 -12.37 -10.62 -1.15
C PHE A 180 -10.87 -10.88 -1.14
N VAL A 181 -10.12 -10.00 -1.81
CA VAL A 181 -8.68 -10.02 -1.69
C VAL A 181 -8.28 -9.47 -0.32
N THR A 182 -7.50 -10.24 0.42
CA THR A 182 -7.02 -9.87 1.75
C THR A 182 -5.59 -9.36 1.71
N ALA A 183 -4.75 -9.94 0.86
CA ALA A 183 -3.34 -9.61 0.80
C ALA A 183 -2.77 -9.69 -0.61
N TYR A 184 -1.69 -8.95 -0.83
CA TYR A 184 -0.88 -9.05 -2.03
C TYR A 184 0.59 -8.79 -1.70
N ALA A 185 1.49 -9.37 -2.49
CA ALA A 185 2.92 -9.13 -2.39
C ALA A 185 3.57 -9.19 -3.78
N VAL A 186 4.64 -8.44 -3.97
CA VAL A 186 5.45 -8.51 -5.19
C VAL A 186 6.62 -9.46 -4.93
N HIS A 187 6.81 -10.40 -5.84
CA HIS A 187 7.94 -11.33 -5.78
C HIS A 187 9.26 -10.57 -5.99
N PRO A 188 10.37 -11.03 -5.38
CA PRO A 188 11.72 -10.47 -5.60
C PRO A 188 12.19 -10.38 -7.05
N ASP A 189 11.47 -11.00 -8.00
CA ASP A 189 11.81 -10.94 -9.42
C ASP A 189 11.31 -9.64 -10.08
N GLY A 190 10.64 -8.78 -9.30
CA GLY A 190 10.17 -7.47 -9.73
C GLY A 190 9.04 -7.51 -10.77
N ARG A 191 8.44 -8.67 -11.01
CA ARG A 191 7.39 -8.83 -12.04
C ARG A 191 6.23 -9.73 -11.64
N THR A 192 6.41 -10.65 -10.71
CA THR A 192 5.35 -11.59 -10.33
C THR A 192 4.60 -11.03 -9.13
N VAL A 193 3.29 -10.91 -9.24
CA VAL A 193 2.41 -10.45 -8.15
C VAL A 193 1.69 -11.65 -7.58
N PHE A 194 1.67 -11.76 -6.25
CA PHE A 194 0.93 -12.75 -5.49
C PHE A 194 -0.29 -12.08 -4.88
N VAL A 195 -1.45 -12.74 -4.94
CA VAL A 195 -2.71 -12.26 -4.40
C VAL A 195 -3.39 -13.38 -3.63
N SER A 196 -3.74 -13.13 -2.37
CA SER A 196 -4.53 -14.03 -1.53
C SER A 196 -5.95 -13.52 -1.43
N ALA A 197 -6.93 -14.39 -1.67
CA ALA A 197 -8.33 -14.04 -1.58
C ALA A 197 -9.13 -15.14 -0.88
N HIS A 198 -10.23 -14.76 -0.23
CA HIS A 198 -11.21 -15.71 0.31
C HIS A 198 -12.63 -15.15 0.25
N ASN A 199 -13.65 -16.01 0.17
CA ASN A 199 -15.04 -15.58 0.35
C ASN A 199 -15.39 -15.51 1.85
N ARG A 200 -16.44 -14.76 2.19
CA ARG A 200 -17.05 -14.85 3.53
C ARG A 200 -17.92 -16.10 3.56
N ARG A 201 -18.06 -16.76 4.71
CA ARG A 201 -18.99 -17.89 4.86
C ARG A 201 -20.42 -17.41 4.59
N ALA A 202 -21.07 -17.96 3.56
CA ALA A 202 -22.50 -17.83 3.35
C ALA A 202 -23.19 -19.13 3.81
N GLY A 203 -23.87 -19.10 4.96
CA GLY A 203 -24.71 -20.21 5.42
C GLY A 203 -23.97 -21.52 5.78
N GLY A 204 -24.70 -22.47 6.36
CA GLY A 204 -24.15 -23.61 7.09
C GLY A 204 -23.55 -24.77 6.28
N ASP A 205 -23.54 -24.72 4.94
CA ASP A 205 -23.25 -25.92 4.13
C ASP A 205 -22.27 -25.73 2.93
N GLU A 206 -21.72 -24.53 2.71
CA GLU A 206 -20.70 -24.30 1.67
C GLU A 206 -19.29 -24.13 2.25
N ARG A 207 -18.31 -24.86 1.68
CA ARG A 207 -16.89 -24.74 2.06
C ARG A 207 -16.37 -23.32 1.74
N ARG A 208 -15.77 -22.66 2.73
CA ARG A 208 -15.05 -21.38 2.55
C ARG A 208 -14.02 -21.57 1.44
N ARG A 209 -14.19 -20.85 0.33
CA ARG A 209 -13.19 -20.77 -0.73
C ARG A 209 -12.10 -19.83 -0.26
N GLN A 210 -10.86 -20.26 -0.42
CA GLN A 210 -9.67 -19.46 -0.17
C GLN A 210 -8.57 -19.92 -1.11
N GLY A 211 -7.63 -19.03 -1.42
CA GLY A 211 -6.45 -19.43 -2.15
C GLY A 211 -5.51 -18.26 -2.45
N THR A 212 -4.30 -18.63 -2.84
CA THR A 212 -3.29 -17.69 -3.31
C THR A 212 -2.98 -17.93 -4.77
N TYR A 213 -2.85 -16.85 -5.52
CA TYR A 213 -2.70 -16.84 -6.96
C TYR A 213 -1.52 -15.96 -7.35
N ALA A 214 -0.75 -16.39 -8.36
CA ALA A 214 0.34 -15.59 -8.94
C ALA A 214 -0.03 -15.07 -10.33
N LEU A 215 0.44 -13.86 -10.63
CA LEU A 215 0.30 -13.19 -11.92
C LEU A 215 1.68 -12.71 -12.39
N ASP A 216 2.15 -13.19 -13.54
CA ASP A 216 3.38 -12.72 -14.18
C ASP A 216 3.11 -11.52 -15.09
N THR A 217 3.64 -10.36 -14.74
CA THR A 217 3.40 -9.09 -15.43
C THR A 217 4.37 -8.80 -16.59
N ALA A 218 5.35 -9.66 -16.87
CA ALA A 218 6.37 -9.40 -17.90
C ALA A 218 5.90 -9.67 -19.35
N ARG A 219 4.74 -10.31 -19.54
CA ARG A 219 4.29 -10.76 -20.87
C ARG A 219 3.64 -9.61 -21.66
N ARG A 220 4.47 -8.81 -22.36
CA ARG A 220 4.09 -7.70 -23.26
C ARG A 220 3.69 -8.12 -24.70
N ARG A 221 3.56 -9.42 -25.00
CA ARG A 221 3.16 -9.98 -26.32
C ARG A 221 2.09 -11.05 -26.09
N PRO A 222 1.25 -11.45 -27.08
CA PRO A 222 -0.18 -11.77 -26.91
C PRO A 222 -0.50 -13.05 -26.12
N SER A 223 0.46 -13.68 -25.46
CA SER A 223 0.19 -14.61 -24.38
C SER A 223 -0.34 -13.84 -23.18
N ALA A 224 -1.67 -13.76 -23.10
CA ALA A 224 -2.42 -13.02 -22.11
C ALA A 224 -1.97 -13.33 -20.67
N ALA A 225 -2.00 -12.31 -19.79
CA ALA A 225 -1.58 -12.43 -18.39
C ALA A 225 -2.54 -13.37 -17.65
N ALA A 226 -2.09 -14.59 -17.35
CA ALA A 226 -2.90 -15.63 -16.74
C ALA A 226 -2.57 -15.80 -15.26
N TRP A 227 -3.62 -15.87 -14.43
CA TRP A 227 -3.49 -16.21 -13.03
C TRP A 227 -3.14 -17.69 -12.86
N THR A 228 -2.12 -17.97 -12.06
CA THR A 228 -1.71 -19.33 -11.69
C THR A 228 -2.15 -19.60 -10.25
N PRO A 229 -3.06 -20.56 -9.99
CA PRO A 229 -3.40 -20.96 -8.63
C PRO A 229 -2.21 -21.67 -7.97
N LEU A 230 -1.88 -21.26 -6.74
CA LEU A 230 -0.76 -21.79 -5.96
C LEU A 230 -1.18 -22.64 -4.76
N GLY A 231 -2.49 -22.76 -4.52
CA GLY A 231 -3.07 -23.63 -3.50
C GLY A 231 -4.05 -22.91 -2.57
N ASP A 232 -4.70 -23.72 -1.72
CA ASP A 232 -5.78 -23.31 -0.81
C ASP A 232 -5.24 -22.74 0.51
N TRP A 233 -4.28 -21.83 0.42
CA TRP A 233 -3.65 -21.12 1.55
C TRP A 233 -3.70 -19.61 1.32
N LEU A 234 -3.52 -18.85 2.39
CA LEU A 234 -3.47 -17.38 2.37
C LEU A 234 -2.11 -16.91 2.86
N LEU A 235 -1.65 -15.77 2.34
CA LEU A 235 -0.55 -15.03 2.94
C LEU A 235 -0.92 -14.66 4.39
N PRO A 236 0.06 -14.64 5.32
CA PRO A 236 -0.21 -14.45 6.75
C PRO A 236 -0.49 -13.00 7.15
N PHE A 237 -0.57 -12.07 6.19
CA PHE A 237 -0.79 -10.64 6.41
C PHE A 237 -2.03 -10.13 5.67
N GLN A 238 -2.44 -8.92 6.01
CA GLN A 238 -3.47 -8.13 5.36
C GLN A 238 -2.83 -6.96 4.59
N GLY A 239 -3.38 -6.65 3.43
CA GLY A 239 -2.85 -5.60 2.54
C GLY A 239 -1.54 -5.99 1.87
N GLN A 240 -0.59 -5.06 1.81
CA GLN A 240 0.67 -5.23 1.11
C GLN A 240 1.70 -5.96 2.00
N GLY A 241 2.25 -7.06 1.47
CA GLY A 241 3.49 -7.65 1.95
C GLY A 241 4.70 -7.03 1.26
N HIS A 242 5.71 -6.65 2.04
CA HIS A 242 6.96 -6.06 1.59
C HIS A 242 8.06 -7.11 1.60
N TYR A 243 8.77 -7.30 0.49
CA TYR A 243 9.95 -8.17 0.49
C TYR A 243 11.12 -7.46 1.17
N VAL A 244 11.79 -8.17 2.08
CA VAL A 244 12.97 -7.69 2.81
C VAL A 244 14.16 -8.56 2.46
N ASP A 245 15.12 -8.01 1.72
CA ASP A 245 16.30 -8.73 1.24
C ASP A 245 17.08 -9.41 2.37
N ASP A 246 17.28 -8.72 3.50
CA ASP A 246 18.04 -9.24 4.65
C ASP A 246 17.35 -10.42 5.36
N LEU A 247 16.04 -10.55 5.22
CA LEU A 247 15.25 -11.65 5.80
C LEU A 247 14.93 -12.73 4.77
N ASP A 248 15.15 -12.46 3.48
CA ASP A 248 14.66 -13.24 2.34
C ASP A 248 13.18 -13.66 2.48
N ALA A 249 12.36 -12.73 2.99
CA ALA A 249 10.98 -12.99 3.37
C ALA A 249 10.06 -11.83 3.00
N TRP A 250 8.78 -12.13 2.82
CA TRP A 250 7.74 -11.09 2.84
C TRP A 250 7.39 -10.75 4.28
N VAL A 251 7.20 -9.47 4.56
CA VAL A 251 6.80 -8.93 5.86
C VAL A 251 5.52 -8.11 5.70
N GLY A 252 4.56 -8.30 6.61
CA GLY A 252 3.32 -7.54 6.63
C GLY A 252 2.69 -7.51 8.02
N LEU A 253 1.48 -6.96 8.10
CA LEU A 253 0.67 -6.93 9.33
C LEU A 253 -0.39 -8.04 9.27
N ASP A 254 -0.52 -8.83 10.34
CA ASP A 254 -1.62 -9.80 10.48
C ASP A 254 -2.97 -9.09 10.74
N GLU A 255 -4.04 -9.88 10.92
CA GLU A 255 -5.38 -9.35 11.20
C GLU A 255 -5.46 -8.56 12.52
N ASP A 256 -4.60 -8.89 13.49
CA ASP A 256 -4.50 -8.23 14.79
C ASP A 256 -3.51 -7.05 14.77
N GLY A 257 -2.89 -6.76 13.61
CA GLY A 257 -1.89 -5.71 13.45
C GLY A 257 -0.52 -6.04 14.03
N ARG A 258 -0.21 -7.31 14.30
CA ARG A 258 1.15 -7.78 14.63
C ARG A 258 1.97 -7.94 13.36
N LEU A 259 3.29 -7.82 13.49
CA LEU A 259 4.18 -8.07 12.38
C LEU A 259 4.30 -9.57 12.16
N CYS A 260 4.16 -9.97 10.90
CA CYS A 260 4.42 -11.33 10.48
C CYS A 260 5.35 -11.34 9.27
N SER A 261 6.05 -12.46 9.12
CA SER A 261 6.91 -12.76 7.99
C SER A 261 6.62 -14.15 7.45
N CYS A 262 6.88 -14.37 6.16
CA CYS A 262 6.89 -15.69 5.56
C CYS A 262 7.86 -15.78 4.39
N ASP A 263 8.30 -17.01 4.11
CA ASP A 263 9.17 -17.33 2.98
C ASP A 263 8.49 -16.97 1.66
N VAL A 264 9.31 -16.57 0.68
CA VAL A 264 8.84 -16.24 -0.66
C VAL A 264 8.37 -17.52 -1.36
N ALA A 265 7.07 -17.58 -1.64
CA ALA A 265 6.45 -18.73 -2.27
C ALA A 265 6.93 -18.97 -3.72
N SER A 266 7.00 -20.23 -4.13
CA SER A 266 7.30 -20.59 -5.52
C SER A 266 6.21 -20.08 -6.46
N ARG A 267 6.64 -19.50 -7.60
CA ARG A 267 5.75 -18.89 -8.60
C ARG A 267 4.90 -19.87 -9.41
N ARG A 268 5.22 -21.17 -9.36
CA ARG A 268 4.63 -22.20 -10.24
C ARG A 268 4.27 -23.50 -9.55
N ALA A 269 4.74 -23.70 -8.33
CA ALA A 269 4.46 -24.91 -7.57
C ALA A 269 3.46 -24.59 -6.48
N ALA A 270 2.46 -25.47 -6.34
CA ALA A 270 1.58 -25.38 -5.19
C ALA A 270 2.41 -25.51 -3.92
N THR A 271 2.20 -24.58 -3.00
CA THR A 271 2.85 -24.56 -1.68
C THR A 271 1.76 -24.80 -0.62
N SER A 272 2.13 -25.21 0.59
CA SER A 272 1.20 -25.26 1.72
C SER A 272 1.48 -24.10 2.68
N ALA A 273 0.50 -23.72 3.50
CA ALA A 273 0.71 -22.68 4.51
C ALA A 273 1.88 -23.02 5.45
N ALA A 274 2.04 -24.30 5.82
CA ALA A 274 3.14 -24.76 6.66
C ALA A 274 4.52 -24.59 5.99
N ALA A 275 4.58 -24.75 4.66
CA ALA A 275 5.81 -24.62 3.89
C ALA A 275 6.26 -23.15 3.71
N LEU A 276 5.43 -22.17 4.05
CA LEU A 276 5.81 -20.76 4.05
C LEU A 276 6.57 -20.33 5.32
N GLY A 277 6.68 -21.21 6.32
CA GLY A 277 7.47 -20.92 7.52
C GLY A 277 7.04 -19.66 8.27
N SER A 278 5.74 -19.35 8.33
CA SER A 278 5.27 -18.06 8.85
C SER A 278 5.70 -17.82 10.29
N LYS A 279 6.28 -16.64 10.56
CA LYS A 279 6.71 -16.19 11.88
C LYS A 279 5.98 -14.90 12.25
N ILE A 280 5.52 -14.79 13.49
CA ILE A 280 4.77 -13.64 14.00
C ILE A 280 5.52 -13.11 15.22
N THR A 281 5.59 -11.78 15.38
CA THR A 281 6.21 -11.18 16.56
C THR A 281 5.40 -11.50 17.83
N GLU A 282 6.09 -11.77 18.94
CA GLU A 282 5.44 -11.99 20.24
C GLU A 282 4.76 -10.72 20.77
N GLU A 283 5.36 -9.56 20.48
CA GLU A 283 4.83 -8.24 20.85
C GLU A 283 4.11 -7.57 19.68
N THR A 284 3.13 -6.73 19.99
CA THR A 284 2.52 -5.77 19.06
C THR A 284 3.11 -4.38 19.28
N LEU A 285 3.26 -3.60 18.21
CA LEU A 285 3.65 -2.20 18.27
C LEU A 285 2.46 -1.25 18.39
N LEU A 286 1.24 -1.77 18.23
CA LEU A 286 0.01 -1.02 18.40
C LEU A 286 -0.12 -0.60 19.87
N ARG A 287 -0.34 0.70 20.10
CA ARG A 287 -0.39 1.33 21.42
C ARG A 287 -1.81 1.45 21.94
N GLU A 288 -2.79 1.45 21.05
CA GLU A 288 -4.18 1.66 21.37
C GLU A 288 -4.99 0.36 21.25
N ASP A 289 -6.18 0.35 21.86
CA ASP A 289 -7.07 -0.82 21.83
C ASP A 289 -7.59 -1.00 20.40
N PRO A 290 -7.52 -2.20 19.80
CA PRO A 290 -8.06 -2.49 18.47
C PRO A 290 -9.52 -2.04 18.25
N LYS A 291 -10.34 -2.03 19.31
CA LYS A 291 -11.74 -1.57 19.23
C LYS A 291 -11.87 -0.06 18.99
N ARG A 292 -10.80 0.70 19.25
CA ARG A 292 -10.74 2.14 19.03
C ARG A 292 -10.04 2.49 17.72
N HIS A 293 -9.57 1.52 16.94
CA HIS A 293 -8.89 1.81 15.69
C HIS A 293 -9.82 2.44 14.65
N VAL A 294 -9.29 3.40 13.90
CA VAL A 294 -10.01 4.13 12.85
C VAL A 294 -9.43 3.74 11.50
N GLY A 295 -10.28 3.17 10.65
CA GLY A 295 -9.92 2.61 9.35
C GLY A 295 -9.88 1.09 9.36
N HIS A 296 -10.36 0.45 8.29
CA HIS A 296 -10.36 -1.02 8.15
C HIS A 296 -9.09 -1.49 7.39
N PRO A 297 -8.51 -2.68 7.70
CA PRO A 297 -8.97 -3.68 8.68
C PRO A 297 -8.61 -3.39 10.15
N SER A 298 -7.43 -2.80 10.41
CA SER A 298 -6.88 -2.65 11.76
C SER A 298 -6.52 -1.21 12.11
N GLY A 299 -6.94 -0.21 11.31
CA GLY A 299 -6.53 1.20 11.47
C GLY A 299 -5.02 1.45 11.39
N ALA A 300 -4.25 0.43 11.00
CA ALA A 300 -2.81 0.44 10.96
C ALA A 300 -2.27 0.16 9.55
N THR A 301 -1.20 0.85 9.17
CA THR A 301 -0.52 0.66 7.90
C THR A 301 0.99 0.64 8.05
N LEU A 302 1.65 -0.07 7.14
CA LEU A 302 3.07 -0.37 7.19
C LEU A 302 3.76 0.11 5.91
N ALA A 303 4.82 0.90 6.06
CA ALA A 303 5.75 1.26 4.98
C ALA A 303 7.11 0.62 5.22
N TYR A 304 7.66 -0.02 4.19
CA TYR A 304 9.04 -0.47 4.18
C TYR A 304 9.97 0.68 3.78
N MET A 305 10.97 0.96 4.63
CA MET A 305 11.90 2.08 4.44
C MET A 305 13.24 1.65 3.83
N GLY A 306 13.45 0.35 3.59
CA GLY A 306 14.75 -0.20 3.19
C GLY A 306 15.56 -0.72 4.38
N ASP A 307 16.57 -1.55 4.11
CA ASP A 307 17.53 -2.06 5.09
C ASP A 307 16.88 -2.67 6.36
N GLY A 308 15.76 -3.39 6.19
CA GLY A 308 15.01 -3.99 7.31
C GLY A 308 14.32 -2.98 8.24
N VAL A 309 14.26 -1.71 7.86
CA VAL A 309 13.59 -0.64 8.62
C VAL A 309 12.18 -0.44 8.10
N PHE A 310 11.24 -0.26 9.03
CA PHE A 310 9.83 -0.06 8.76
C PHE A 310 9.27 1.13 9.52
N CYS A 311 8.20 1.71 8.97
CA CYS A 311 7.34 2.66 9.66
C CYS A 311 5.92 2.06 9.79
N LEU A 312 5.44 1.97 11.02
CA LEU A 312 4.06 1.63 11.36
C LEU A 312 3.31 2.92 11.71
N VAL A 313 2.15 3.10 11.08
CA VAL A 313 1.20 4.16 11.43
C VAL A 313 -0.07 3.51 11.96
N GLU A 314 -0.48 3.88 13.17
CA GLU A 314 -1.71 3.44 13.82
C GLU A 314 -2.60 4.66 14.06
N CYS A 315 -3.89 4.57 13.71
CA CYS A 315 -4.87 5.60 14.04
C CYS A 315 -5.95 5.04 14.95
N ALA A 316 -6.24 5.76 16.03
CA ALA A 316 -7.28 5.39 16.98
C ALA A 316 -8.10 6.60 17.44
N LEU A 317 -9.30 6.34 17.95
CA LEU A 317 -10.10 7.34 18.65
C LEU A 317 -9.35 7.84 19.88
N ARG A 318 -9.41 9.16 20.09
CA ARG A 318 -8.91 9.76 21.32
C ARG A 318 -9.72 9.21 22.51
N ARG A 319 -9.02 8.95 23.61
CA ARG A 319 -9.63 8.36 24.82
C ARG A 319 -10.79 9.21 25.31
N GLY A 320 -11.90 8.55 25.61
CA GLY A 320 -13.12 9.19 26.12
C GLY A 320 -14.11 9.63 25.04
N LEU A 321 -13.78 9.48 23.75
CA LEU A 321 -14.70 9.73 22.65
C LEU A 321 -15.21 8.41 22.06
N ASP A 322 -16.47 8.43 21.61
CA ASP A 322 -16.97 7.41 20.70
C ASP A 322 -16.66 7.78 19.24
N MET A 323 -17.00 6.90 18.30
CA MET A 323 -16.72 7.12 16.88
C MET A 323 -17.43 8.35 16.31
N ALA A 324 -18.68 8.63 16.72
CA ALA A 324 -19.43 9.75 16.16
C ALA A 324 -18.87 11.08 16.67
N ASP A 325 -18.55 11.16 17.96
CA ASP A 325 -17.97 12.34 18.58
C ASP A 325 -16.56 12.62 18.03
N ALA A 326 -15.73 11.57 17.89
CA ALA A 326 -14.36 11.72 17.42
C ALA A 326 -14.25 12.22 15.96
N LEU A 327 -15.20 11.86 15.10
CA LEU A 327 -15.19 12.29 13.69
C LEU A 327 -15.71 13.71 13.49
N CYS A 328 -16.41 14.26 14.49
CA CYS A 328 -16.90 15.64 14.50
C CYS A 328 -15.99 16.59 15.29
N ALA A 329 -15.15 16.04 16.17
CA ALA A 329 -14.25 16.81 17.02
C ALA A 329 -12.96 17.20 16.27
N GLU A 330 -12.52 18.43 16.50
CA GLU A 330 -11.13 18.79 16.26
C GLU A 330 -10.23 17.92 17.15
N ASP A 331 -9.20 17.31 16.56
CA ASP A 331 -8.27 16.43 17.28
C ASP A 331 -8.96 15.24 17.99
N GLY A 332 -10.05 14.74 17.40
CA GLY A 332 -10.80 13.60 17.92
C GLY A 332 -10.09 12.26 17.81
N CYS A 333 -9.00 12.18 17.05
CA CYS A 333 -8.20 10.97 16.87
C CYS A 333 -6.74 11.18 17.26
N VAL A 334 -6.07 10.07 17.56
CA VAL A 334 -4.63 9.99 17.81
C VAL A 334 -3.98 9.14 16.74
N LEU A 335 -2.88 9.65 16.19
CA LEU A 335 -2.04 8.95 15.24
C LEU A 335 -0.69 8.64 15.86
N HIS A 336 -0.32 7.36 15.95
CA HIS A 336 1.01 6.94 16.36
C HIS A 336 1.83 6.56 15.14
N VAL A 337 2.97 7.23 14.96
CA VAL A 337 3.94 6.91 13.91
C VAL A 337 5.18 6.35 14.58
N THR A 338 5.53 5.09 14.27
CA THR A 338 6.63 4.38 14.90
C THR A 338 7.56 3.80 13.86
N VAL A 339 8.84 4.16 13.92
CA VAL A 339 9.92 3.63 13.09
C VAL A 339 10.77 2.68 13.91
N PHE A 340 11.03 1.51 13.33
CA PHE A 340 11.73 0.41 13.99
C PHE A 340 12.49 -0.45 12.97
N GLY A 341 13.51 -1.15 13.44
CA GLY A 341 14.18 -2.20 12.67
C GLY A 341 13.56 -3.56 12.94
N LEU A 342 13.62 -4.44 11.94
CA LEU A 342 13.12 -5.82 12.01
C LEU A 342 14.23 -6.79 11.61
N SER A 343 14.40 -7.87 12.37
CA SER A 343 15.45 -8.87 12.13
C SER A 343 15.05 -10.25 12.65
N TYR A 344 15.67 -11.32 12.12
CA TYR A 344 15.62 -12.62 12.79
C TYR A 344 16.69 -12.70 13.89
N ASP A 345 16.32 -13.25 15.05
CA ASP A 345 17.29 -13.57 16.10
C ASP A 345 18.05 -14.88 15.80
N LYS A 346 18.90 -15.30 16.74
CA LYS A 346 19.71 -16.53 16.60
C LYS A 346 18.87 -17.81 16.56
N ALA A 347 17.64 -17.78 17.09
CA ALA A 347 16.69 -18.89 16.99
C ALA A 347 15.88 -18.83 15.68
N GLY A 348 16.10 -17.80 14.86
CA GLY A 348 15.34 -17.55 13.64
C GLY A 348 13.99 -16.91 13.93
N GLU A 349 13.71 -16.42 15.14
CA GLU A 349 12.43 -15.78 15.46
C GLU A 349 12.42 -14.32 15.04
N LEU A 350 11.24 -13.85 14.59
CA LEU A 350 11.07 -12.48 14.12
C LEU A 350 11.08 -11.52 15.30
N ARG A 351 12.07 -10.62 15.34
CA ARG A 351 12.27 -9.67 16.44
C ARG A 351 12.27 -8.23 15.96
N ILE A 352 11.58 -7.40 16.72
CA ILE A 352 11.59 -5.95 16.57
C ILE A 352 12.77 -5.40 17.35
N SER A 353 13.53 -4.49 16.73
CA SER A 353 14.63 -3.80 17.41
C SER A 353 14.13 -3.09 18.68
N PRO A 354 14.88 -3.16 19.81
CA PRO A 354 14.56 -2.40 21.01
C PRO A 354 14.62 -0.88 20.79
N ARG A 355 15.45 -0.43 19.84
CA ARG A 355 15.54 0.98 19.45
C ARG A 355 14.42 1.31 18.49
N ARG A 356 13.44 2.07 18.98
CA ARG A 356 12.26 2.51 18.25
C ARG A 356 12.13 4.00 18.46
N ARG A 357 11.92 4.71 17.37
CA ARG A 357 11.66 6.15 17.41
C ARG A 357 10.26 6.40 16.88
N GLY A 358 9.55 7.34 17.47
CA GLY A 358 8.23 7.66 16.99
C GLY A 358 7.76 9.03 17.42
N ARG A 359 6.58 9.39 16.93
CA ARG A 359 5.86 10.57 17.35
C ARG A 359 4.38 10.28 17.39
N THR A 360 3.68 10.96 18.29
CA THR A 360 2.23 10.86 18.43
C THR A 360 1.60 12.18 18.05
N TYR A 361 0.60 12.13 17.18
CA TYR A 361 -0.09 13.32 16.69
C TYR A 361 -1.55 13.30 17.08
N LEU A 362 -2.09 14.47 17.41
CA LEU A 362 -3.52 14.70 17.39
C LEU A 362 -3.95 15.05 15.97
N VAL A 363 -5.03 14.42 15.53
CA VAL A 363 -5.56 14.58 14.17
C VAL A 363 -7.08 14.60 14.18
N SER A 364 -7.65 15.43 13.32
CA SER A 364 -9.06 15.35 12.94
C SER A 364 -9.23 14.31 11.85
N ARG A 365 -10.26 13.46 11.95
CA ARG A 365 -10.63 12.46 10.94
C ARG A 365 -12.09 12.65 10.58
N PHE A 366 -12.43 12.46 9.32
CA PHE A 366 -13.75 12.68 8.74
C PHE A 366 -14.32 11.39 8.12
N ASN A 367 -13.52 10.32 8.05
CA ASN A 367 -13.89 9.01 7.52
C ASN A 367 -13.40 7.88 8.44
N HIS A 368 -14.34 7.05 8.91
CA HIS A 368 -14.04 5.93 9.81
C HIS A 368 -13.53 4.66 9.11
N VAL A 369 -13.69 4.54 7.79
CA VAL A 369 -13.38 3.31 7.06
C VAL A 369 -12.00 3.36 6.42
N VAL A 370 -11.55 4.53 6.01
CA VAL A 370 -10.26 4.71 5.34
C VAL A 370 -9.15 4.72 6.40
N ALA A 371 -8.25 3.75 6.37
CA ALA A 371 -7.04 3.81 7.18
C ALA A 371 -6.04 4.85 6.61
N PRO A 372 -5.24 5.52 7.47
CA PRO A 372 -4.13 6.34 7.00
C PRO A 372 -3.23 5.54 6.06
N LYS A 373 -2.69 6.17 5.01
CA LYS A 373 -1.70 5.52 4.14
C LYS A 373 -0.34 6.15 4.36
N VAL A 374 0.68 5.32 4.45
CA VAL A 374 2.06 5.76 4.67
C VAL A 374 2.96 5.22 3.55
N PHE A 375 3.84 6.08 3.05
CA PHE A 375 4.77 5.77 1.98
C PHE A 375 6.17 6.32 2.29
N TRP A 376 7.20 5.56 1.94
CA TRP A 376 8.60 6.00 1.96
C TRP A 376 9.08 6.14 0.53
N THR A 377 9.25 7.38 0.06
CA THR A 377 9.40 7.69 -1.36
C THR A 377 10.07 9.03 -1.61
#